data_AF-A0A7X7IYJ0-F1
#
_entry.id   AF-A0A7X7IYJ0-F1
#
_cell.length_a   1.000
_cell.length_b   1.000
_cell.length_c   1.000
_cell.angle_alpha   90.00
_cell.angle_beta   90.00
_cell.angle_gamma   90.00
#
_symmetry.space_group_name_H-M   'P 1'
#
loop_
_entity.id
_entity.type
_entity.pdbx_description
1 polymer ?
#
loop_
_entity_poly.entity_id
_entity_poly.type
_entity_poly.pdbx_seq_one_letter_code
_entity_poly.pdbx_strand_id
1 'polypeptide(L)'
;MSLECAPMKHCRFPVYPTRLEILADPDLLKRHIPATWLSRGEMAGLLSVFLAVNGTGCSKDQPAASSTRPAGSDLAGKAAIVAPIFEHGDGRGAVGCVVTNPPVFLSEEEALQVITEELAQAGLVLPQRNTQMEGVAIPPRKYEFQLDWVSGEPRSTLVVLSNKSKPLDLDLRDPAKGVAIEFVSASDYISLGGPASGSSVQGLDFKDVAGWVGKNVQEQGRGLHAAVFYDPAARPTSDRQPGSWKQRSEDSKNESKRLLRLQVKDFVDWLKGQGVI
;
A
#
# COMPACT_ATOMS: atom_id res chain seq x y z
N MET A 1 15.06 -19.42 44.18
CA MET A 1 14.05 -18.45 44.65
C MET A 1 13.05 -18.25 43.52
N SER A 2 11.87 -18.85 43.64
CA SER A 2 10.81 -18.69 42.64
C SER A 2 10.04 -17.41 42.96
N LEU A 3 9.99 -16.48 42.00
CA LEU A 3 9.12 -15.31 42.07
C LEU A 3 7.70 -15.75 41.71
N GLU A 4 6.83 -15.71 42.71
CA GLU A 4 5.40 -15.99 42.56
C GLU A 4 4.72 -14.76 41.93
N CYS A 5 4.20 -14.91 40.71
CA CYS A 5 3.53 -13.83 39.99
C CYS A 5 2.01 -13.96 40.22
N ALA A 6 1.45 -13.11 41.08
CA ALA A 6 0.02 -13.07 41.34
C ALA A 6 -0.67 -11.97 40.48
N PRO A 7 -1.85 -12.23 39.91
CA PRO A 7 -2.56 -11.24 39.10
C PRO A 7 -3.02 -10.06 39.96
N MET A 8 -2.71 -8.83 39.53
CA MET A 8 -3.20 -7.61 40.17
C MET A 8 -4.72 -7.52 40.00
N LYS A 9 -5.45 -7.61 41.12
CA LYS A 9 -6.92 -7.60 41.12
C LYS A 9 -7.52 -6.22 40.87
N HIS A 10 -6.74 -5.15 41.00
CA HIS A 10 -7.17 -3.77 40.81
C HIS A 10 -6.04 -2.97 40.15
N CYS A 11 -6.29 -2.49 38.93
CA CYS A 11 -5.48 -1.47 38.27
C CYS A 11 -6.34 -0.20 38.19
N ARG A 12 -5.89 0.90 38.80
CA ARG A 12 -6.55 2.20 38.62
C ARG A 12 -6.42 2.58 37.14
N PHE A 13 -7.49 3.12 36.56
CA PHE A 13 -7.44 3.64 35.20
C PHE A 13 -6.30 4.67 35.12
N PRO A 14 -5.28 4.46 34.26
CA PRO A 14 -4.20 5.41 34.14
C PRO A 14 -4.76 6.70 33.55
N VAL A 15 -4.58 7.81 34.28
CA VAL A 15 -4.97 9.14 33.82
C VAL A 15 -3.69 9.94 33.66
N TYR A 16 -3.48 10.50 32.46
CA TYR A 16 -2.37 11.40 32.24
C TYR A 16 -2.64 12.75 32.92
N PRO A 17 -1.62 13.40 33.49
CA PRO A 17 -1.77 14.74 34.03
C PRO A 17 -2.30 15.68 32.95
N THR A 18 -3.26 16.52 33.33
CA THR A 18 -3.82 17.53 32.44
C THR A 18 -2.85 18.69 32.25
N ARG A 19 -3.05 19.47 31.18
CA ARG A 19 -2.22 20.66 30.91
C ARG A 19 -2.22 21.65 32.07
N LEU A 20 -3.34 21.82 32.76
CA LEU A 20 -3.47 22.74 33.90
C LEU A 20 -2.67 22.24 35.11
N GLU A 21 -2.65 20.93 35.35
CA GLU A 21 -1.86 20.32 36.43
C GLU A 21 -0.36 20.42 36.18
N ILE A 22 0.09 20.29 34.92
CA ILE A 22 1.49 20.48 34.53
C ILE A 22 1.91 21.94 34.65
N LEU A 23 1.02 22.89 34.34
CA LEU A 23 1.30 24.32 34.50
C LEU A 23 1.34 24.75 35.98
N ALA A 24 0.53 24.10 36.82
CA ALA A 24 0.53 24.34 38.27
C ALA A 24 1.73 23.71 38.97
N ASP A 25 2.25 22.58 38.48
CA ASP A 25 3.47 21.93 38.97
C ASP A 25 4.40 21.55 37.80
N PRO A 26 5.29 22.47 37.38
CA PRO A 26 6.20 22.25 36.25
C PRO A 26 7.18 21.08 36.44
N ASP A 27 7.41 20.66 37.68
CA ASP A 27 8.31 19.54 38.00
C ASP A 27 7.58 18.19 38.08
N LEU A 28 6.26 18.16 37.93
CA LEU A 28 5.44 16.95 37.99
C LEU A 28 5.92 15.89 36.99
N LEU A 29 6.24 16.31 35.77
CA LEU A 29 6.78 15.40 34.75
C LEU A 29 8.18 14.88 35.12
N LYS A 30 9.03 15.73 35.71
CA LYS A 30 10.40 15.35 36.10
C LYS A 30 10.41 14.29 37.20
N ARG A 31 9.47 14.36 38.15
CA ARG A 31 9.34 13.40 39.26
C ARG A 31 8.92 12.00 38.81
N HIS A 32 8.23 11.89 37.67
CA HIS A 32 7.73 10.62 37.14
C HIS A 32 8.57 10.06 35.99
N ILE A 33 9.76 10.63 35.73
CA ILE A 33 10.72 10.05 34.79
C ILE A 33 11.34 8.80 35.43
N PRO A 34 11.26 7.62 34.79
CA PRO A 34 11.95 6.43 35.28
C PRO A 34 13.46 6.68 35.40
N ALA A 35 14.09 6.32 36.51
CA ALA A 35 15.53 6.51 36.72
C ALA A 35 16.40 5.81 35.64
N THR A 36 15.86 4.78 34.98
CA THR A 36 16.48 4.09 33.85
C THR A 36 16.55 4.94 32.57
N TRP A 37 15.72 5.97 32.44
CA TRP A 37 15.74 6.92 31.31
C TRP A 37 16.76 8.03 31.53
N LEU A 38 16.97 8.45 32.78
CA LEU A 38 17.96 9.47 33.16
C LEU A 38 19.40 8.95 33.12
N SER A 39 19.59 7.63 33.24
CA SER A 39 20.91 6.98 33.26
C SER A 39 21.46 6.66 31.86
N ARG A 40 20.68 6.85 30.79
CA ARG A 40 21.13 6.69 29.41
C ARG A 40 21.24 8.06 28.75
N GLY A 41 22.47 8.59 28.63
CA GLY A 41 22.75 9.88 28.02
C GLY A 41 22.20 10.08 26.60
N GLU A 42 21.85 8.98 25.92
CA GLU A 42 21.24 8.94 24.59
C GLU A 42 19.79 9.45 24.55
N MET A 43 19.02 9.33 25.64
CA MET A 43 17.60 9.72 25.66
C MET A 43 17.36 11.22 25.92
N ALA A 44 18.34 11.92 26.50
CA ALA A 44 18.25 13.38 26.70
C ALA A 44 18.45 14.18 25.39
N GLY A 45 19.11 13.59 24.38
CA GLY A 45 19.35 14.24 23.08
C GLY A 45 18.15 14.21 22.13
N LEU A 46 17.28 13.20 22.24
CA LEU A 46 16.19 12.97 21.28
C LEU A 46 15.02 13.96 21.43
N LEU A 47 14.76 14.48 22.64
CA LEU A 47 13.66 15.43 22.85
C LEU A 47 13.89 16.79 22.17
N SER A 48 15.15 17.18 22.00
CA SER A 48 15.56 18.45 21.36
C SER A 48 15.46 18.38 19.82
N VAL A 49 15.60 17.19 19.23
CA VAL A 49 15.52 16.98 17.77
C VAL A 49 14.06 17.03 17.27
N PHE A 50 13.10 16.57 18.08
CA PHE A 50 11.69 16.59 17.70
C PHE A 50 11.02 17.98 17.73
N LEU A 51 11.61 18.96 18.42
CA LEU A 51 11.08 20.33 18.51
C LEU A 51 11.66 21.30 17.45
N ALA A 52 12.65 20.88 16.65
CA ALA A 52 13.35 21.75 15.70
C ALA A 52 12.91 21.59 14.22
N VAL A 53 11.98 20.67 13.90
CA VAL A 53 11.60 20.35 12.51
C VAL A 53 10.34 21.10 12.00
N ASN A 54 9.79 22.04 12.79
CA ASN A 54 8.61 22.84 12.37
C ASN A 54 8.97 24.24 11.82
N GLY A 55 10.05 24.36 11.05
CA GLY A 55 10.46 25.67 10.51
C GLY A 55 11.35 25.60 9.30
N THR A 56 10.81 25.21 8.13
CA THR A 56 11.27 25.70 6.82
C THR A 56 10.19 25.40 5.78
N GLY A 57 9.37 26.41 5.51
CA GLY A 57 8.40 26.43 4.42
C GLY A 57 9.05 26.76 3.07
N CYS A 58 8.46 26.18 2.03
CA CYS A 58 8.62 26.35 0.58
C CYS A 58 9.52 27.49 0.04
N SER A 59 10.35 27.13 -0.95
CA SER A 59 10.17 27.70 -2.31
C SER A 59 10.77 26.79 -3.38
N LYS A 60 9.95 26.52 -4.41
CA LYS A 60 10.32 25.80 -5.64
C LYS A 60 10.87 26.81 -6.64
N ASP A 61 12.00 26.49 -7.25
CA ASP A 61 12.33 26.96 -8.60
C ASP A 61 13.29 25.96 -9.24
N GLN A 62 12.80 25.18 -10.21
CA GLN A 62 13.65 24.64 -11.28
C GLN A 62 12.83 24.44 -12.58
N PRO A 63 13.48 24.64 -13.74
CA PRO A 63 12.84 25.07 -14.97
C PRO A 63 12.27 23.93 -15.81
N ALA A 64 11.27 24.29 -16.62
CA ALA A 64 10.61 23.44 -17.59
C ALA A 64 11.59 22.88 -18.64
N ALA A 65 11.75 21.57 -18.66
CA ALA A 65 12.33 20.84 -19.79
C ALA A 65 11.22 20.57 -20.81
N SER A 66 11.35 21.17 -21.98
CA SER A 66 10.54 20.90 -23.17
C SER A 66 10.78 19.49 -23.69
N SER A 67 9.82 18.59 -23.50
CA SER A 67 9.83 17.27 -24.12
C SER A 67 9.11 17.31 -25.47
N THR A 68 9.91 17.17 -26.53
CA THR A 68 9.44 16.94 -27.90
C THR A 68 8.74 15.58 -27.98
N ARG A 69 7.50 15.59 -28.48
CA ARG A 69 6.61 14.42 -28.63
C ARG A 69 7.07 13.55 -29.81
N PRO A 70 7.37 12.25 -29.63
CA PRO A 70 7.47 11.32 -30.76
C PRO A 70 6.07 10.90 -31.24
N ALA A 71 6.04 10.46 -32.49
CA ALA A 71 4.88 10.11 -33.29
C ALA A 71 3.86 9.20 -32.58
N GLY A 72 2.57 9.50 -32.82
CA GLY A 72 1.44 8.83 -32.18
C GLY A 72 1.35 7.35 -32.54
N SER A 73 1.12 6.54 -31.52
CA SER A 73 0.56 5.20 -31.67
C SER A 73 -0.88 5.29 -32.22
N ASP A 74 -1.30 4.32 -33.02
CA ASP A 74 -2.65 4.17 -33.62
C ASP A 74 -3.81 4.02 -32.60
N LEU A 75 -3.49 4.25 -31.32
CA LEU A 75 -4.38 4.22 -30.17
C LEU A 75 -4.80 5.63 -29.72
N ALA A 76 -4.18 6.70 -30.25
CA ALA A 76 -4.51 8.08 -29.90
C ALA A 76 -6.01 8.38 -30.11
N GLY A 77 -6.74 8.61 -29.01
CA GLY A 77 -8.18 8.92 -29.02
C GLY A 77 -9.13 7.75 -28.74
N LYS A 78 -8.64 6.49 -28.70
CA LYS A 78 -9.45 5.32 -28.32
C LYS A 78 -9.47 5.14 -26.80
N ALA A 79 -10.52 4.51 -26.26
CA ALA A 79 -10.55 4.12 -24.84
C ALA A 79 -9.37 3.20 -24.50
N ALA A 80 -8.83 3.30 -23.28
CA ALA A 80 -7.83 2.37 -22.81
C ALA A 80 -8.43 0.96 -22.74
N ILE A 81 -7.68 -0.03 -23.23
CA ILE A 81 -8.04 -1.44 -23.16
C ILE A 81 -7.36 -2.01 -21.92
N VAL A 82 -8.15 -2.34 -20.90
CA VAL A 82 -7.62 -2.84 -19.64
C VAL A 82 -7.74 -4.36 -19.63
N ALA A 83 -6.65 -5.04 -19.30
CA ALA A 83 -6.64 -6.49 -19.12
C ALA A 83 -7.53 -6.88 -17.92
N PRO A 84 -8.19 -8.05 -17.97
CA PRO A 84 -8.90 -8.57 -16.80
C PRO A 84 -7.90 -8.82 -15.66
N ILE A 85 -8.39 -8.84 -14.42
CA ILE A 85 -7.57 -9.23 -13.27
C ILE A 85 -7.32 -10.74 -13.35
N PHE A 86 -6.05 -11.12 -13.44
CA PHE A 86 -5.64 -12.53 -13.45
C PHE A 86 -5.47 -13.00 -12.01
N GLU A 87 -6.39 -13.86 -11.55
CA GLU A 87 -6.46 -14.25 -10.14
C GLU A 87 -5.41 -15.30 -9.77
N HIS A 88 -4.32 -14.87 -9.13
CA HIS A 88 -3.33 -15.74 -8.50
C HIS A 88 -3.01 -15.26 -7.09
N GLY A 89 -3.33 -16.08 -6.09
CA GLY A 89 -3.29 -15.72 -4.67
C GLY A 89 -4.57 -15.02 -4.21
N ASP A 90 -4.78 -14.99 -2.89
CA ASP A 90 -5.98 -14.41 -2.31
C ASP A 90 -5.92 -12.87 -2.25
N GLY A 91 -4.73 -12.28 -2.34
CA GLY A 91 -4.50 -10.84 -2.32
C GLY A 91 -4.96 -10.17 -1.03
N ARG A 92 -5.15 -10.95 0.05
CA ARG A 92 -5.75 -10.47 1.29
C ARG A 92 -4.77 -10.55 2.44
N GLY A 93 -4.48 -9.39 3.01
CA GLY A 93 -3.58 -9.24 4.13
C GLY A 93 -4.14 -8.42 5.28
N ALA A 94 -3.37 -8.34 6.36
CA ALA A 94 -3.64 -7.43 7.46
C ALA A 94 -2.34 -6.87 8.03
N VAL A 95 -2.35 -5.60 8.42
CA VAL A 95 -1.27 -4.93 9.15
C VAL A 95 -1.80 -4.39 10.48
N GLY A 96 -1.01 -4.44 11.55
CA GLY A 96 -1.41 -3.91 12.87
C GLY A 96 -0.52 -4.36 14.03
N CYS A 97 -0.83 -3.90 15.25
CA CYS A 97 0.03 -4.09 16.44
C CYS A 97 0.16 -5.56 16.91
N VAL A 98 -0.78 -6.42 16.56
CA VAL A 98 -0.74 -7.85 16.88
C VAL A 98 -1.26 -8.63 15.66
N VAL A 99 -0.34 -9.00 14.76
CA VAL A 99 -0.65 -9.89 13.64
C VAL A 99 -0.03 -11.25 13.94
N THR A 100 -0.86 -12.27 14.15
CA THR A 100 -0.41 -13.63 14.49
C THR A 100 0.25 -14.35 13.31
N ASN A 101 -0.01 -13.88 12.09
CA ASN A 101 0.60 -14.36 10.85
C ASN A 101 0.62 -13.20 9.84
N PRO A 102 1.67 -12.35 9.83
CA PRO A 102 1.69 -11.25 8.89
C PRO A 102 1.93 -11.80 7.49
N PRO A 103 1.05 -11.47 6.53
CA PRO A 103 1.33 -11.73 5.14
C PRO A 103 2.63 -11.00 4.79
N VAL A 104 3.55 -11.73 4.17
CA VAL A 104 4.79 -11.14 3.69
C VAL A 104 4.47 -10.50 2.34
N PHE A 105 4.23 -9.19 2.39
CA PHE A 105 4.01 -8.41 1.19
C PHE A 105 5.32 -8.26 0.41
N LEU A 106 5.21 -8.24 -0.90
CA LEU A 106 6.31 -7.85 -1.78
C LEU A 106 6.49 -6.34 -1.67
N SER A 107 7.75 -5.89 -1.62
CA SER A 107 7.98 -4.48 -1.91
C SER A 107 7.65 -4.20 -3.38
N GLU A 108 7.29 -2.97 -3.68
CA GLU A 108 7.02 -2.53 -5.04
C GLU A 108 8.20 -2.87 -5.96
N GLU A 109 9.44 -2.60 -5.52
CA GLU A 109 10.64 -2.88 -6.31
C GLU A 109 10.84 -4.37 -6.59
N GLU A 110 10.55 -5.23 -5.61
CA GLU A 110 10.63 -6.68 -5.80
C GLU A 110 9.56 -7.18 -6.77
N ALA A 111 8.35 -6.63 -6.69
CA ALA A 111 7.27 -6.96 -7.61
C ALA A 111 7.60 -6.48 -9.03
N LEU A 112 8.05 -5.24 -9.18
CA LEU A 112 8.45 -4.67 -10.47
C LEU A 112 9.64 -5.41 -11.07
N GLN A 113 10.58 -5.89 -10.26
CA GLN A 113 11.65 -6.76 -10.74
C GLN A 113 11.07 -8.05 -11.34
N VAL A 114 10.18 -8.74 -10.62
CA VAL A 114 9.53 -9.97 -11.12
C VAL A 114 8.75 -9.70 -12.41
N ILE A 115 7.98 -8.61 -12.45
CA ILE A 115 7.19 -8.21 -13.61
C ILE A 115 8.09 -7.93 -14.81
N THR A 116 9.14 -7.12 -14.64
CA THR A 116 10.05 -6.77 -15.73
C THR A 116 10.85 -7.97 -16.25
N GLU A 117 11.30 -8.87 -15.38
CA GLU A 117 11.99 -10.11 -15.77
C GLU A 117 11.09 -11.03 -16.60
N GLU A 118 9.83 -11.23 -16.21
CA GLU A 118 8.90 -12.07 -16.96
C GLU A 118 8.45 -11.43 -18.28
N LEU A 119 8.23 -10.11 -18.31
CA LEU A 119 7.91 -9.38 -19.54
C LEU A 119 9.07 -9.38 -20.53
N ALA A 120 10.31 -9.26 -20.05
CA ALA A 120 11.50 -9.33 -20.89
C ALA A 120 11.63 -10.68 -21.60
N GLN A 121 11.26 -11.79 -20.94
CA GLN A 121 11.21 -13.12 -21.56
C GLN A 121 10.24 -13.19 -22.75
N ALA A 122 9.20 -12.35 -22.74
CA ALA A 122 8.23 -12.20 -23.82
C ALA A 122 8.61 -11.11 -24.84
N GLY A 123 9.80 -10.50 -24.74
CA GLY A 123 10.25 -9.43 -25.63
C GLY A 123 9.57 -8.07 -25.39
N LEU A 124 9.01 -7.86 -24.19
CA LEU A 124 8.47 -6.58 -23.74
C LEU A 124 9.46 -5.90 -22.80
N VAL A 125 9.86 -4.68 -23.15
CA VAL A 125 10.72 -3.84 -22.33
C VAL A 125 9.97 -2.55 -22.06
N LEU A 126 9.67 -2.26 -20.80
CA LEU A 126 8.97 -1.06 -20.37
C LEU A 126 9.97 -0.11 -19.70
N PRO A 127 10.57 0.83 -20.45
CA PRO A 127 11.68 1.64 -19.95
C PRO A 127 11.25 2.79 -19.05
N GLN A 128 10.01 3.27 -19.18
CA GLN A 128 9.52 4.41 -18.40
C GLN A 128 8.97 3.94 -17.06
N ARG A 129 9.38 4.62 -15.99
CA ARG A 129 8.90 4.39 -14.63
C ARG A 129 8.13 5.58 -14.09
N ASN A 130 7.21 5.33 -13.16
CA ASN A 130 6.48 6.32 -12.36
C ASN A 130 5.94 7.47 -13.22
N THR A 131 5.31 7.10 -14.33
CA THR A 131 4.85 8.05 -15.35
C THR A 131 3.41 8.41 -15.08
N GLN A 132 3.17 9.67 -14.75
CA GLN A 132 1.82 10.18 -14.54
C GLN A 132 0.94 9.95 -15.78
N MET A 133 -0.24 9.38 -15.56
CA MET A 133 -1.25 9.17 -16.57
C MET A 133 -2.16 10.41 -16.67
N GLU A 134 -2.10 11.10 -17.81
CA GLU A 134 -2.93 12.27 -18.04
C GLU A 134 -4.42 11.93 -18.06
N GLY A 135 -5.21 12.71 -17.33
CA GLY A 135 -6.68 12.61 -17.35
C GLY A 135 -7.26 11.42 -16.59
N VAL A 136 -6.43 10.62 -15.89
CA VAL A 136 -6.90 9.54 -15.01
C VAL A 136 -6.64 9.89 -13.57
N ALA A 137 -7.69 9.89 -12.76
CA ALA A 137 -7.60 10.09 -11.33
C ALA A 137 -8.30 8.95 -10.59
N ILE A 138 -7.68 8.49 -9.51
CA ILE A 138 -8.23 7.44 -8.67
C ILE A 138 -8.92 8.08 -7.47
N PRO A 139 -10.24 7.91 -7.32
CA PRO A 139 -10.94 8.43 -6.15
C PRO A 139 -10.65 7.53 -4.94
N PRO A 140 -10.38 8.12 -3.77
CA PRO A 140 -10.23 7.36 -2.54
C PRO A 140 -11.57 6.74 -2.12
N ARG A 141 -11.50 5.61 -1.43
CA ARG A 141 -12.67 4.92 -0.87
C ARG A 141 -12.50 4.78 0.64
N LYS A 142 -13.61 4.68 1.37
CA LYS A 142 -13.61 4.37 2.81
C LYS A 142 -14.76 3.43 3.15
N TYR A 143 -14.59 2.67 4.23
CA TYR A 143 -15.73 2.03 4.86
C TYR A 143 -16.50 3.07 5.67
N GLU A 144 -17.80 3.15 5.42
CA GLU A 144 -18.74 3.85 6.29
C GLU A 144 -19.49 2.81 7.11
N PHE A 145 -19.38 2.95 8.43
CA PHE A 145 -20.08 2.09 9.37
C PHE A 145 -21.36 2.80 9.80
N GLN A 146 -22.49 2.20 9.47
CA GLN A 146 -23.80 2.66 9.89
C GLN A 146 -24.43 1.57 10.76
N LEU A 147 -25.01 1.99 11.88
CA LEU A 147 -25.85 1.10 12.67
C LEU A 147 -27.26 1.15 12.07
N ASP A 148 -27.81 0.01 11.68
CA ASP A 148 -29.22 -0.06 11.35
C ASP A 148 -30.02 0.07 12.65
N TRP A 149 -30.68 1.22 12.84
CA TRP A 149 -31.46 1.50 14.04
C TRP A 149 -32.69 0.58 14.22
N VAL A 150 -33.08 -0.15 13.17
CA VAL A 150 -34.22 -1.10 13.22
C VAL A 150 -33.76 -2.49 13.60
N SER A 151 -32.71 -3.03 12.97
CA SER A 151 -32.21 -4.38 13.25
C SER A 151 -31.15 -4.43 14.36
N GLY A 152 -30.51 -3.30 14.67
CA GLY A 152 -29.36 -3.22 15.57
C GLY A 152 -28.06 -3.76 14.95
N GLU A 153 -28.10 -4.25 13.71
CA GLU A 153 -26.96 -4.87 13.05
C GLU A 153 -26.01 -3.80 12.47
N PRO A 154 -24.69 -3.92 12.70
CA PRO A 154 -23.71 -3.04 12.08
C PRO A 154 -23.62 -3.33 10.59
N ARG A 155 -23.77 -2.29 9.77
CA ARG A 155 -23.57 -2.36 8.32
C ARG A 155 -22.36 -1.54 7.92
N SER A 156 -21.42 -2.17 7.25
CA SER A 156 -20.32 -1.47 6.59
C SER A 156 -20.62 -1.35 5.10
N THR A 157 -20.57 -0.15 4.55
CA THR A 157 -20.67 0.10 3.10
C THR A 157 -19.40 0.78 2.60
N LEU A 158 -18.96 0.41 1.41
CA LEU A 158 -17.83 1.07 0.76
C LEU A 158 -18.34 2.31 0.02
N VAL A 159 -17.84 3.49 0.37
CA VAL A 159 -18.23 4.77 -0.24
C VAL A 159 -17.05 5.42 -0.94
N VAL A 160 -17.33 6.05 -2.09
CA VAL A 160 -16.34 6.76 -2.92
C VAL A 160 -16.28 8.23 -2.51
N LEU A 161 -15.08 8.75 -2.27
CA LEU A 161 -14.84 10.13 -1.88
C LEU A 161 -14.42 10.95 -3.11
N SER A 162 -15.40 11.40 -3.89
CA SER A 162 -15.20 12.03 -5.20
C SER A 162 -14.44 13.37 -5.18
N ASN A 163 -14.33 14.02 -4.02
CA ASN A 163 -13.72 15.35 -3.88
C ASN A 163 -12.21 15.33 -3.63
N LYS A 164 -11.55 14.16 -3.62
CA LYS A 164 -10.11 14.03 -3.32
C LYS A 164 -9.40 13.02 -4.23
N SER A 165 -9.55 13.11 -5.55
CA SER A 165 -8.86 12.20 -6.47
C SER A 165 -7.42 12.62 -6.73
N LYS A 166 -6.48 11.67 -6.67
CA LYS A 166 -5.08 11.86 -7.06
C LYS A 166 -4.89 11.37 -8.51
N PRO A 167 -4.07 12.04 -9.35
CA PRO A 167 -3.62 11.47 -10.61
C PRO A 167 -2.99 10.10 -10.41
N LEU A 168 -3.25 9.18 -11.34
CA LEU A 168 -2.60 7.86 -11.34
C LEU A 168 -1.18 8.01 -11.90
N ASP A 169 -0.20 7.53 -11.15
CA ASP A 169 1.19 7.43 -11.61
C ASP A 169 1.42 5.96 -11.97
N LEU A 170 1.78 5.67 -13.23
CA LEU A 170 1.97 4.31 -13.71
C LEU A 170 3.38 3.80 -13.41
N ASP A 171 3.50 2.63 -12.82
CA ASP A 171 4.79 2.05 -12.46
C ASP A 171 5.69 1.74 -13.65
N LEU A 172 5.13 1.17 -14.72
CA LEU A 172 5.86 0.80 -15.93
C LEU A 172 5.09 1.19 -17.19
N ARG A 173 5.83 1.70 -18.19
CA ARG A 173 5.23 2.06 -19.48
C ARG A 173 6.18 1.83 -20.66
N ASP A 174 5.61 1.31 -21.74
CA ASP A 174 6.19 1.30 -23.09
C ASP A 174 5.29 2.13 -24.03
N PRO A 175 5.68 3.39 -24.33
CA PRO A 175 4.95 4.23 -25.27
C PRO A 175 4.92 3.69 -26.70
N ALA A 176 5.94 2.93 -27.13
CA ALA A 176 6.05 2.45 -28.50
C ALA A 176 5.02 1.35 -28.79
N LYS A 177 4.85 0.41 -27.84
CA LYS A 177 3.81 -0.62 -27.91
C LYS A 177 2.47 -0.19 -27.30
N GLY A 178 2.44 0.97 -26.66
CA GLY A 178 1.24 1.49 -25.98
C GLY A 178 0.82 0.59 -24.82
N VAL A 179 1.77 0.04 -24.07
CA VAL A 179 1.51 -0.86 -22.92
C VAL A 179 1.86 -0.12 -21.63
N ALA A 180 1.00 -0.21 -20.63
CA ALA A 180 1.21 0.36 -19.30
C ALA A 180 0.85 -0.66 -18.22
N ILE A 181 1.55 -0.59 -17.09
CA ILE A 181 1.36 -1.51 -15.97
C ILE A 181 1.39 -0.72 -14.68
N GLU A 182 0.47 -1.10 -13.79
CA GLU A 182 0.40 -0.66 -12.40
C GLU A 182 0.44 -1.88 -11.47
N PHE A 183 1.15 -1.79 -10.36
CA PHE A 183 1.18 -2.81 -9.32
C PHE A 183 0.65 -2.26 -7.99
N VAL A 184 -0.41 -2.89 -7.47
CA VAL A 184 -0.97 -2.51 -6.18
C VAL A 184 -0.14 -3.11 -5.05
N SER A 185 0.71 -2.26 -4.46
CA SER A 185 1.54 -2.57 -3.30
C SER A 185 0.85 -2.27 -1.96
N ALA A 186 1.44 -2.72 -0.85
CA ALA A 186 1.01 -2.34 0.49
C ALA A 186 1.16 -0.84 0.79
N SER A 187 2.18 -0.18 0.24
CA SER A 187 2.42 1.26 0.42
C SER A 187 1.43 2.11 -0.36
N ASP A 188 1.03 1.66 -1.55
CA ASP A 188 0.14 2.42 -2.44
C ASP A 188 -1.34 2.05 -2.28
N TYR A 189 -1.62 1.10 -1.38
CA TYR A 189 -2.98 0.62 -1.15
C TYR A 189 -3.99 1.76 -0.97
N ILE A 190 -3.71 2.72 -0.07
CA ILE A 190 -4.64 3.82 0.22
C ILE A 190 -4.66 4.87 -0.91
N SER A 191 -3.52 5.18 -1.53
CA SER A 191 -3.44 6.16 -2.62
C SER A 191 -4.16 5.67 -3.88
N LEU A 192 -4.18 4.36 -4.10
CA LEU A 192 -4.90 3.68 -5.19
C LEU A 192 -6.36 3.37 -4.84
N GLY A 193 -6.89 3.99 -3.77
CA GLY A 193 -8.29 3.91 -3.41
C GLY A 193 -8.66 2.69 -2.58
N GLY A 194 -7.70 2.03 -1.95
CA GLY A 194 -7.94 1.06 -0.89
C GLY A 194 -8.67 1.71 0.30
N PRO A 195 -9.68 1.03 0.87
CA PRO A 195 -10.44 1.59 1.99
C PRO A 195 -9.58 1.76 3.23
N ALA A 196 -9.51 2.99 3.74
CA ALA A 196 -8.91 3.26 5.04
C ALA A 196 -9.78 2.69 6.17
N SER A 197 -9.12 2.05 7.15
CA SER A 197 -9.69 1.61 8.42
C SER A 197 -9.45 2.68 9.48
N GLY A 198 -10.44 2.91 10.35
CA GLY A 198 -10.29 3.74 11.55
C GLY A 198 -9.62 3.03 12.73
N SER A 199 -9.09 1.82 12.52
CA SER A 199 -8.50 0.96 13.55
C SER A 199 -6.97 0.90 13.44
N SER A 200 -6.30 0.49 14.52
CA SER A 200 -4.88 0.15 14.52
C SER A 200 -4.56 -1.13 13.73
N VAL A 201 -5.60 -1.87 13.32
CA VAL A 201 -5.52 -2.99 12.38
C VAL A 201 -6.20 -2.59 11.08
N GLN A 202 -5.49 -2.79 9.97
CA GLN A 202 -5.96 -2.52 8.61
C GLN A 202 -5.98 -3.85 7.85
N GLY A 203 -7.16 -4.25 7.38
CA GLY A 203 -7.29 -5.28 6.35
C GLY A 203 -6.94 -4.70 4.98
N LEU A 204 -6.19 -5.46 4.19
CA LEU A 204 -5.79 -5.12 2.83
C LEU A 204 -6.41 -6.14 1.88
N ASP A 205 -7.09 -5.66 0.84
CA ASP A 205 -7.59 -6.46 -0.27
C ASP A 205 -7.05 -5.88 -1.59
N PHE A 206 -5.85 -6.33 -1.98
CA PHE A 206 -5.17 -5.80 -3.16
C PHE A 206 -5.91 -6.12 -4.45
N LYS A 207 -6.65 -7.23 -4.47
CA LYS A 207 -7.43 -7.65 -5.63
C LYS A 207 -8.59 -6.70 -5.89
N ASP A 208 -9.34 -6.33 -4.86
CA ASP A 208 -10.41 -5.31 -4.98
C ASP A 208 -9.85 -3.97 -5.46
N VAL A 209 -8.70 -3.55 -4.92
CA VAL A 209 -8.04 -2.30 -5.33
C VAL A 209 -7.58 -2.36 -6.78
N ALA A 210 -6.99 -3.46 -7.23
CA ALA A 210 -6.57 -3.62 -8.62
C ALA A 210 -7.76 -3.54 -9.59
N GLY A 211 -8.89 -4.17 -9.23
CA GLY A 211 -10.13 -4.04 -9.99
C GLY A 211 -10.66 -2.60 -10.02
N TRP A 212 -10.57 -1.87 -8.90
CA TRP A 212 -10.95 -0.47 -8.81
C TRP A 212 -10.09 0.45 -9.70
N VAL A 213 -8.77 0.29 -9.66
CA VAL A 213 -7.85 1.03 -10.53
C VAL A 213 -8.12 0.70 -11.99
N GLY A 214 -8.22 -0.59 -12.33
CA GLY A 214 -8.50 -1.04 -13.70
C GLY A 214 -9.78 -0.45 -14.27
N LYS A 215 -10.86 -0.41 -13.48
CA LYS A 215 -12.11 0.24 -13.87
C LYS A 215 -11.94 1.73 -14.17
N ASN A 216 -11.26 2.47 -13.28
CA ASN A 216 -11.03 3.90 -13.47
C ASN A 216 -10.15 4.18 -14.71
N VAL A 217 -9.13 3.37 -14.94
CA VAL A 217 -8.28 3.44 -16.14
C VAL A 217 -9.09 3.15 -17.40
N GLN A 218 -9.99 2.18 -17.37
CA GLN A 218 -10.84 1.85 -18.52
C GLN A 218 -11.82 2.99 -18.86
N GLU A 219 -12.42 3.62 -17.85
CA GLU A 219 -13.40 4.71 -18.02
C GLU A 219 -12.73 6.02 -18.48
N GLN A 220 -11.63 6.39 -17.82
CA GLN A 220 -10.99 7.71 -17.98
C GLN A 220 -9.79 7.67 -18.96
N GLY A 221 -9.07 6.55 -18.99
CA GLY A 221 -7.83 6.41 -19.75
C GLY A 221 -8.03 6.25 -21.24
N ARG A 222 -7.02 6.66 -22.01
CA ARG A 222 -7.07 6.63 -23.47
C ARG A 222 -5.77 6.09 -24.06
N GLY A 223 -5.92 5.36 -25.15
CA GLY A 223 -4.86 5.06 -26.09
C GLY A 223 -3.75 4.14 -25.60
N LEU A 224 -4.06 3.18 -24.73
CA LEU A 224 -3.10 2.20 -24.24
C LEU A 224 -3.76 0.86 -23.87
N HIS A 225 -2.95 -0.19 -23.80
CA HIS A 225 -3.24 -1.46 -23.15
C HIS A 225 -2.70 -1.39 -21.72
N ALA A 226 -3.58 -1.42 -20.72
CA ALA A 226 -3.19 -1.37 -19.32
C ALA A 226 -3.39 -2.72 -18.64
N ALA A 227 -2.47 -3.08 -17.75
CA ALA A 227 -2.68 -4.12 -16.76
C ALA A 227 -2.50 -3.56 -15.36
N VAL A 228 -3.30 -4.07 -14.43
CA VAL A 228 -3.15 -3.79 -13.01
C VAL A 228 -2.89 -5.11 -12.31
N PHE A 229 -1.68 -5.27 -11.78
CA PHE A 229 -1.30 -6.41 -10.96
C PHE A 229 -1.50 -6.09 -9.49
N TYR A 230 -1.60 -7.14 -8.67
CA TYR A 230 -1.78 -6.99 -7.24
C TYR A 230 -0.84 -7.93 -6.50
N ASP A 231 -0.45 -7.56 -5.28
CA ASP A 231 0.30 -8.46 -4.41
C ASP A 231 -0.53 -9.70 -4.07
N PRO A 232 -0.11 -10.92 -4.48
CA PRO A 232 -0.83 -12.16 -4.18
C PRO A 232 -0.99 -12.44 -2.68
N ALA A 233 -0.15 -11.84 -1.83
CA ALA A 233 -0.13 -11.98 -0.38
C ALA A 233 -0.16 -13.45 0.09
N ALA A 234 0.68 -14.29 -0.52
CA ALA A 234 0.71 -15.72 -0.25
C ALA A 234 0.91 -16.00 1.24
N ARG A 235 0.04 -16.84 1.79
CA ARG A 235 0.06 -17.21 3.20
C ARG A 235 0.91 -18.46 3.41
N PRO A 236 1.64 -18.57 4.53
CA PRO A 236 2.31 -19.80 4.87
C PRO A 236 1.25 -20.90 5.08
N THR A 237 1.50 -22.09 4.54
CA THR A 237 0.47 -23.12 4.36
C THR A 237 -0.01 -23.80 5.64
N SER A 238 0.58 -23.50 6.81
CA SER A 238 -0.06 -23.67 8.12
C SER A 238 0.82 -23.12 9.24
N ASP A 239 0.22 -22.77 10.37
CA ASP A 239 0.90 -22.46 11.64
C ASP A 239 1.77 -23.64 12.15
N ARG A 240 1.52 -24.85 11.61
CA ARG A 240 2.12 -26.14 11.98
C ARG A 240 3.30 -26.57 11.12
N GLN A 241 3.73 -25.79 10.13
CA GLN A 241 4.93 -26.16 9.38
C GLN A 241 6.18 -26.07 10.26
N PRO A 242 7.00 -27.14 10.32
CA PRO A 242 8.26 -27.10 11.03
C PRO A 242 9.19 -26.08 10.35
N GLY A 243 9.80 -25.20 11.12
CA GLY A 243 10.69 -24.17 10.59
C GLY A 243 10.68 -22.88 11.40
N SER A 244 11.76 -22.11 11.28
CA SER A 244 11.86 -20.79 11.90
C SER A 244 10.86 -19.81 11.25
N TRP A 245 10.47 -18.79 12.00
CA TRP A 245 9.59 -17.73 11.51
C TRP A 245 10.14 -17.04 10.25
N LYS A 246 11.46 -16.86 10.20
CA LYS A 246 12.19 -16.33 9.04
C LYS A 246 12.03 -17.21 7.80
N GLN A 247 12.10 -18.53 7.96
CA GLN A 247 11.97 -19.47 6.85
C GLN A 247 10.55 -19.43 6.26
N ARG A 248 9.52 -19.47 7.11
CA ARG A 248 8.12 -19.38 6.66
C ARG A 248 7.84 -18.07 5.93
N SER A 249 8.40 -16.97 6.44
CA SER A 249 8.29 -15.66 5.80
C SER A 249 8.91 -15.66 4.40
N GLU A 250 10.10 -16.25 4.26
CA GLU A 250 10.78 -16.36 2.97
C GLU A 250 10.03 -17.29 2.00
N ASP A 251 9.50 -18.41 2.48
CA ASP A 251 8.71 -19.35 1.66
C ASP A 251 7.43 -18.67 1.14
N SER A 252 6.70 -17.95 2.00
CA SER A 252 5.54 -17.14 1.61
C SER A 252 5.92 -16.08 0.58
N LYS A 253 7.03 -15.39 0.78
CA LYS A 253 7.52 -14.38 -0.16
C LYS A 253 7.83 -14.98 -1.53
N ASN A 254 8.49 -16.13 -1.56
CA ASN A 254 8.81 -16.83 -2.80
C ASN A 254 7.56 -17.34 -3.51
N GLU A 255 6.56 -17.80 -2.77
CA GLU A 255 5.26 -18.17 -3.34
C GLU A 255 4.52 -16.94 -3.88
N SER A 256 4.51 -15.80 -3.18
CA SER A 256 3.97 -14.53 -3.71
C SER A 256 4.66 -14.14 -5.03
N LYS A 257 5.99 -14.23 -5.10
CA LYS A 257 6.74 -13.98 -6.36
C LYS A 257 6.31 -14.95 -7.45
N ARG A 258 6.16 -16.25 -7.15
CA ARG A 258 5.70 -17.26 -8.13
C ARG A 258 4.29 -16.95 -8.64
N LEU A 259 3.36 -16.61 -7.75
CA LEU A 259 1.98 -16.27 -8.12
C LEU A 259 1.92 -14.99 -8.97
N LEU A 260 2.73 -13.98 -8.63
CA LEU A 260 2.85 -12.76 -9.44
C LEU A 260 3.36 -13.06 -10.86
N ARG A 261 4.34 -13.97 -11.01
CA ARG A 261 4.78 -14.43 -12.34
C ARG A 261 3.64 -15.04 -13.16
N LEU A 262 2.72 -15.76 -12.52
CA LEU A 262 1.57 -16.33 -13.23
C LEU A 262 0.61 -15.24 -13.72
N GLN A 263 0.35 -14.20 -12.91
CA GLN A 263 -0.43 -13.05 -13.37
C GLN A 263 0.20 -12.38 -14.61
N VAL A 264 1.53 -12.23 -14.61
CA VAL A 264 2.26 -11.61 -15.74
C VAL A 264 2.22 -12.50 -16.98
N LYS A 265 2.32 -13.84 -16.83
CA LYS A 265 2.20 -14.78 -17.95
C LYS A 265 0.82 -14.74 -18.59
N ASP A 266 -0.24 -14.72 -17.79
CA ASP A 266 -1.59 -14.60 -18.31
C ASP A 266 -1.80 -13.26 -19.03
N PHE A 267 -1.20 -12.17 -18.53
CA PHE A 267 -1.21 -10.88 -19.21
C PHE A 267 -0.46 -10.92 -20.55
N VAL A 268 0.70 -11.56 -20.61
CA VAL A 268 1.45 -11.75 -21.86
C VAL A 268 0.62 -12.53 -22.87
N ASP A 269 -0.05 -13.61 -22.46
CA ASP A 269 -0.91 -14.39 -23.34
C ASP A 269 -2.14 -13.60 -23.79
N TRP A 270 -2.68 -12.75 -22.91
CA TRP A 270 -3.73 -11.80 -23.29
C TRP A 270 -3.24 -10.78 -24.32
N LEU A 271 -2.04 -10.21 -24.17
CA LEU A 271 -1.45 -9.28 -25.15
C LEU A 271 -1.23 -9.92 -26.52
N LYS A 272 -0.79 -11.20 -26.56
CA LYS A 272 -0.73 -11.97 -27.81
C LYS A 272 -2.11 -12.13 -28.43
N GLY A 273 -3.12 -12.42 -27.61
CA GLY A 273 -4.52 -12.49 -28.05
C GLY A 273 -5.08 -11.17 -28.59
N GLN A 274 -4.58 -10.04 -28.10
CA GLN A 274 -4.90 -8.70 -28.63
C GLN A 274 -4.08 -8.33 -29.89
N GLY A 275 -3.10 -9.14 -30.28
CA GLY A 275 -2.20 -8.86 -31.41
C GLY A 275 -1.23 -7.70 -31.15
N VAL A 276 -0.94 -7.39 -29.88
CA VAL A 276 0.02 -6.34 -29.50
C VAL A 276 1.47 -6.85 -29.58
N ILE A 277 1.67 -8.13 -29.30
CA ILE A 277 2.95 -8.85 -29.40
C ILE A 277 2.77 -10.21 -30.07
#